data_AF-A0A2K9NDJ7-F1
#
_entry.id   AF-A0A2K9NDJ7-F1
#
_cell.length_a   1.000
_cell.length_b   1.000
_cell.length_c   1.000
_cell.angle_alpha   90.00
_cell.angle_beta   90.00
_cell.angle_gamma   90.00
#
_symmetry.space_group_name_H-M   'P 1'
#
loop_
_entity.id
_entity.type
_entity.pdbx_description
1 polymer ?
#
loop_
_entity_poly.entity_id
_entity_poly.type
_entity_poly.pdbx_seq_one_letter_code
_entity_poly.pdbx_strand_id
1 'polypeptide(L)'
;MAKYDWIGEALVNSITQVLVPTFVDLMADLGREAVDAVRGLDLQPIPGTIFADKLSGTAGNDLFFTGAGADTIRAGAGTDVIVAGKGDDVIDGGAGSDVMSGGSGNDRFVFTSAALVAGDQDLVVDAKAGERLDFDAASESLLRIGGVALSALTANTAVPTFLQAGVTNVAQIDGHLVIDLNNDGLYDTANDYKIIIPDGLSLRYDAGADWFVIG
;
A
#
# COMPACT_ATOMS: atom_id res chain seq x y z
N MET A 1 -23.34 6.34 -42.29
CA MET A 1 -24.52 6.02 -41.48
C MET A 1 -24.00 5.29 -40.24
N ALA A 2 -23.67 6.05 -39.20
CA ALA A 2 -23.01 5.55 -38.00
C ALA A 2 -24.01 4.81 -37.10
N LYS A 3 -23.58 3.70 -36.52
CA LYS A 3 -24.39 2.79 -35.69
C LYS A 3 -23.69 2.54 -34.36
N TYR A 4 -23.57 3.58 -33.54
CA TYR A 4 -23.19 3.47 -32.13
C TYR A 4 -23.85 4.64 -31.38
N ASP A 5 -25.15 4.50 -31.13
CA ASP A 5 -25.94 5.48 -30.40
C ASP A 5 -26.96 4.69 -29.57
N TRP A 6 -26.68 4.50 -28.27
CA TRP A 6 -27.64 4.00 -27.26
C TRP A 6 -27.02 3.66 -25.87
N ILE A 7 -25.70 3.52 -25.68
CA ILE A 7 -25.14 3.20 -24.34
C ILE A 7 -24.22 4.30 -23.77
N GLY A 8 -23.77 5.24 -24.60
CA GLY A 8 -22.84 6.30 -24.17
C GLY A 8 -23.48 7.44 -23.36
N GLU A 9 -24.75 7.80 -23.59
CA GLU A 9 -25.34 9.00 -22.98
C GLU A 9 -26.28 8.72 -21.80
N ALA A 10 -26.83 7.51 -21.68
CA ALA A 10 -27.75 7.16 -20.60
C ALA A 10 -27.04 6.88 -19.26
N LEU A 11 -25.74 6.53 -19.28
CA LEU A 11 -24.95 6.36 -18.06
C LEU A 11 -24.30 7.67 -17.59
N VAL A 12 -24.10 8.63 -18.49
CA VAL A 12 -23.46 9.92 -18.19
C VAL A 12 -24.38 10.87 -17.41
N ASN A 13 -25.70 10.72 -17.53
CA ASN A 13 -26.66 11.61 -16.87
C ASN A 13 -27.14 11.15 -15.47
N SER A 14 -26.71 9.98 -14.97
CA SER A 14 -27.13 9.51 -13.64
C SER A 14 -26.01 9.56 -12.58
N ILE A 15 -24.81 10.02 -12.94
CA ILE A 15 -23.66 10.14 -12.03
C ILE A 15 -23.34 11.61 -11.68
N THR A 16 -24.14 12.58 -12.13
CA THR A 16 -23.90 14.01 -11.91
C THR A 16 -24.49 14.59 -10.61
N GLN A 17 -24.87 13.77 -9.62
CA GLN A 17 -25.45 14.27 -8.36
C GLN A 17 -24.68 13.93 -7.09
N VAL A 18 -23.50 13.31 -7.19
CA VAL A 18 -22.56 13.30 -6.07
C VAL A 18 -21.25 13.87 -6.56
N LEU A 19 -21.00 15.11 -6.17
CA LEU A 19 -19.69 15.72 -6.25
C LEU A 19 -18.78 14.91 -5.32
N VAL A 20 -18.20 13.83 -5.85
CA VAL A 20 -17.15 13.08 -5.17
C VAL A 20 -15.87 13.25 -5.98
N PRO A 21 -14.70 13.48 -5.35
CA PRO A 21 -13.41 13.60 -6.05
C PRO A 21 -12.89 12.27 -6.65
N THR A 22 -13.76 11.30 -6.95
CA THR A 22 -13.50 9.86 -6.69
C THR A 22 -12.77 9.05 -7.74
N PHE A 23 -12.55 9.50 -8.96
CA PHE A 23 -11.92 8.63 -9.97
C PHE A 23 -11.52 9.43 -11.19
N VAL A 24 -12.36 10.39 -11.56
CA VAL A 24 -12.12 11.30 -12.68
C VAL A 24 -10.88 12.16 -12.44
N ASP A 25 -10.62 12.59 -11.21
CA ASP A 25 -9.46 13.41 -10.87
C ASP A 25 -8.16 12.58 -10.89
N LEU A 26 -8.19 11.36 -10.34
CA LEU A 26 -7.08 10.39 -10.45
C LEU A 26 -6.77 10.06 -11.92
N MET A 27 -7.80 9.82 -12.73
CA MET A 27 -7.65 9.50 -14.16
C MET A 27 -7.29 10.73 -15.01
N ALA A 28 -7.55 11.94 -14.52
CA ALA A 28 -7.12 13.18 -15.16
C ALA A 28 -5.63 13.43 -14.97
N ASP A 29 -5.08 13.11 -13.78
CA ASP A 29 -3.67 13.27 -13.45
C ASP A 29 -2.78 12.16 -14.04
N LEU A 30 -3.31 10.95 -14.21
CA LEU A 30 -2.56 9.78 -14.71
C LEU A 30 -2.26 9.81 -16.23
N GLY A 31 -2.98 10.59 -17.03
CA GLY A 31 -2.79 10.61 -18.48
C GLY A 31 -3.17 9.29 -19.19
N ARG A 32 -3.20 9.28 -20.54
CA ARG A 32 -3.83 8.20 -21.31
C ARG A 32 -3.15 6.83 -21.17
N GLU A 33 -1.83 6.76 -21.09
CA GLU A 33 -1.10 5.49 -21.02
C GLU A 33 -1.30 4.79 -19.67
N ALA A 34 -1.28 5.54 -18.57
CA ALA A 34 -1.58 4.98 -17.25
C ALA A 34 -3.06 4.63 -17.11
N VAL A 35 -3.97 5.42 -17.71
CA VAL A 35 -5.40 5.07 -17.78
C VAL A 35 -5.62 3.73 -18.49
N ASP A 36 -4.93 3.48 -19.61
CA ASP A 36 -5.04 2.21 -20.33
C ASP A 36 -4.39 1.06 -19.55
N ALA A 37 -3.30 1.30 -18.82
CA ALA A 37 -2.69 0.33 -17.92
C ALA A 37 -3.65 -0.05 -16.77
N VAL A 38 -4.24 0.93 -16.09
CA VAL A 38 -5.22 0.72 -15.00
C VAL A 38 -6.47 0.01 -15.51
N ARG A 39 -6.96 0.35 -16.71
CA ARG A 39 -8.08 -0.36 -17.34
C ARG A 39 -7.75 -1.81 -17.69
N GLY A 40 -6.48 -2.11 -17.95
CA GLY A 40 -6.00 -3.46 -18.18
C GLY A 40 -5.98 -4.34 -16.92
N LEU A 41 -6.08 -3.74 -15.73
CA LEU A 41 -6.08 -4.47 -14.45
C LEU A 41 -7.41 -5.13 -14.13
N ASP A 42 -8.52 -4.83 -14.82
CA ASP A 42 -9.85 -5.40 -14.51
C ASP A 42 -10.27 -5.19 -13.03
N LEU A 43 -10.07 -3.96 -12.53
CA LEU A 43 -10.34 -3.59 -11.14
C LEU A 43 -11.82 -3.74 -10.77
N GLN A 44 -12.13 -4.43 -9.67
CA GLN A 44 -13.48 -4.52 -9.13
C GLN A 44 -13.73 -3.44 -8.06
N PRO A 45 -14.70 -2.52 -8.26
CA PRO A 45 -14.96 -1.47 -7.28
C PRO A 45 -15.61 -1.98 -5.99
N ILE A 46 -15.04 -1.61 -4.85
CA ILE A 46 -15.55 -1.89 -3.50
C ILE A 46 -15.70 -0.54 -2.75
N PRO A 47 -16.88 0.09 -2.81
CA PRO A 47 -17.10 1.37 -2.13
C PRO A 47 -17.39 1.18 -0.64
N GLY A 48 -16.87 2.08 0.19
CA GLY A 48 -17.29 2.28 1.57
C GLY A 48 -18.31 3.40 1.73
N THR A 49 -18.40 3.96 2.94
CA THR A 49 -19.38 4.96 3.34
C THR A 49 -18.72 6.20 3.96
N ILE A 50 -19.42 6.91 4.85
CA ILE A 50 -18.86 8.02 5.63
C ILE A 50 -18.66 7.64 7.10
N PHE A 51 -18.82 6.35 7.40
CA PHE A 51 -18.68 5.76 8.71
C PHE A 51 -17.55 4.74 8.68
N ALA A 52 -17.08 4.34 9.87
CA ALA A 52 -16.10 3.27 9.99
C ALA A 52 -16.61 1.96 9.35
N ASP A 53 -15.92 1.54 8.30
CA ASP A 53 -16.24 0.36 7.53
C ASP A 53 -15.21 -0.76 7.75
N LYS A 54 -15.66 -2.00 7.51
CA LYS A 54 -14.79 -3.18 7.44
C LYS A 54 -14.98 -3.81 6.07
N LEU A 55 -14.00 -3.60 5.21
CA LEU A 55 -14.07 -4.01 3.81
C LEU A 55 -13.07 -5.12 3.55
N SER A 56 -13.45 -6.02 2.66
CA SER A 56 -12.60 -7.13 2.24
C SER A 56 -12.80 -7.35 0.76
N GLY A 57 -11.70 -7.52 0.04
CA GLY A 57 -11.68 -7.78 -1.38
C GLY A 57 -11.62 -9.26 -1.70
N THR A 58 -11.03 -9.54 -2.84
CA THR A 58 -11.03 -10.84 -3.49
C THR A 58 -9.60 -11.34 -3.68
N ALA A 59 -9.40 -12.26 -4.63
CA ALA A 59 -8.08 -12.71 -5.04
C ALA A 59 -7.69 -12.16 -6.43
N GLY A 60 -8.47 -11.19 -6.93
CA GLY A 60 -8.17 -10.45 -8.14
C GLY A 60 -8.04 -8.97 -7.81
N ASN A 61 -7.76 -8.17 -8.84
CA ASN A 61 -7.47 -6.76 -8.68
C ASN A 61 -8.74 -5.99 -8.27
N ASP A 62 -8.68 -5.29 -7.14
CA ASP A 62 -9.78 -4.58 -6.52
C ASP A 62 -9.50 -3.09 -6.40
N LEU A 63 -10.57 -2.28 -6.37
CA LEU A 63 -10.51 -0.83 -6.25
C LEU A 63 -11.35 -0.36 -5.06
N PHE A 64 -10.67 0.07 -4.00
CA PHE A 64 -11.30 0.55 -2.77
C PHE A 64 -11.39 2.07 -2.75
N PHE A 65 -12.60 2.56 -2.47
CA PHE A 65 -12.87 3.96 -2.14
C PHE A 65 -13.73 4.00 -0.89
N THR A 66 -13.11 4.13 0.28
CA THR A 66 -13.82 3.89 1.54
C THR A 66 -14.46 5.15 2.08
N GLY A 67 -13.81 6.31 1.90
CA GLY A 67 -14.45 7.61 2.06
C GLY A 67 -14.03 8.29 3.35
N ALA A 68 -14.91 8.30 4.34
CA ALA A 68 -14.59 8.85 5.66
C ALA A 68 -14.97 7.85 6.74
N GLY A 69 -14.35 7.94 7.91
CA GLY A 69 -14.48 6.92 8.95
C GLY A 69 -13.11 6.35 9.28
N ALA A 70 -12.99 5.64 10.40
CA ALA A 70 -11.79 4.87 10.68
C ALA A 70 -12.00 3.47 10.09
N ASP A 71 -11.51 3.26 8.89
CA ASP A 71 -11.79 2.10 8.08
C ASP A 71 -10.78 0.98 8.30
N THR A 72 -11.21 -0.26 8.07
CA THR A 72 -10.32 -1.42 8.02
C THR A 72 -10.48 -2.11 6.68
N ILE A 73 -9.42 -2.10 5.88
CA ILE A 73 -9.38 -2.59 4.51
C ILE A 73 -8.45 -3.81 4.46
N ARG A 74 -8.93 -4.88 3.82
CA ARG A 74 -8.12 -6.04 3.43
C ARG A 74 -8.38 -6.33 1.96
N ALA A 75 -7.50 -5.90 1.07
CA ALA A 75 -7.76 -5.99 -0.36
C ALA A 75 -7.60 -7.43 -0.87
N GLY A 76 -6.55 -8.13 -0.48
CA GLY A 76 -6.50 -9.58 -0.56
C GLY A 76 -5.32 -10.05 -1.41
N ALA A 77 -5.57 -10.63 -2.57
CA ALA A 77 -4.49 -10.91 -3.51
C ALA A 77 -4.82 -10.22 -4.84
N GLY A 78 -3.81 -9.73 -5.53
CA GLY A 78 -4.01 -8.97 -6.76
C GLY A 78 -3.11 -7.74 -6.81
N THR A 79 -3.30 -6.93 -7.84
CA THR A 79 -2.78 -5.57 -7.89
C THR A 79 -3.92 -4.65 -7.52
N ASP A 80 -3.98 -4.27 -6.25
CA ASP A 80 -5.09 -3.52 -5.70
C ASP A 80 -4.81 -2.02 -5.67
N VAL A 81 -5.88 -1.23 -5.78
CA VAL A 81 -5.82 0.23 -5.66
C VAL A 81 -6.71 0.65 -4.51
N ILE A 82 -6.12 1.24 -3.48
CA ILE A 82 -6.78 1.56 -2.22
C ILE A 82 -6.72 3.05 -1.95
N VAL A 83 -7.88 3.68 -1.79
CA VAL A 83 -8.02 5.06 -1.33
C VAL A 83 -8.93 5.06 -0.11
N ALA A 84 -8.34 5.13 1.09
CA ALA A 84 -9.07 5.06 2.34
C ALA A 84 -9.80 6.39 2.65
N GLY A 85 -9.08 7.51 2.61
CA GLY A 85 -9.70 8.83 2.57
C GLY A 85 -9.55 9.57 3.90
N LYS A 86 -10.60 9.69 4.72
CA LYS A 86 -10.53 10.47 5.97
C LYS A 86 -10.75 9.60 7.19
N GLY A 87 -9.77 9.56 8.08
CA GLY A 87 -9.86 8.90 9.38
C GLY A 87 -8.52 8.27 9.70
N ASP A 88 -8.42 7.61 10.86
CA ASP A 88 -7.23 6.81 11.15
C ASP A 88 -7.49 5.40 10.60
N ASP A 89 -7.00 5.13 9.39
CA ASP A 89 -7.34 3.93 8.64
C ASP A 89 -6.33 2.79 8.85
N VAL A 90 -6.80 1.54 8.75
CA VAL A 90 -5.97 0.34 8.74
C VAL A 90 -6.08 -0.33 7.37
N ILE A 91 -4.96 -0.38 6.65
CA ILE A 91 -4.91 -0.76 5.25
C ILE A 91 -3.98 -1.96 5.09
N ASP A 92 -4.52 -3.09 4.65
CA ASP A 92 -3.78 -4.30 4.28
C ASP A 92 -4.02 -4.54 2.78
N GLY A 93 -3.01 -4.23 1.96
CA GLY A 93 -3.05 -4.49 0.51
C GLY A 93 -3.11 -5.99 0.23
N GLY A 94 -2.28 -6.74 0.95
CA GLY A 94 -2.21 -8.18 0.83
C GLY A 94 -1.14 -8.59 -0.18
N ALA A 95 -1.35 -9.69 -0.89
CA ALA A 95 -0.32 -10.23 -1.80
C ALA A 95 -0.44 -9.62 -3.19
N GLY A 96 0.71 -9.34 -3.81
CA GLY A 96 0.79 -8.64 -5.08
C GLY A 96 1.39 -7.25 -4.91
N SER A 97 1.30 -6.44 -5.96
CA SER A 97 1.88 -5.09 -5.99
C SER A 97 0.78 -4.06 -5.90
N ASP A 98 0.65 -3.40 -4.76
CA ASP A 98 -0.51 -2.57 -4.45
C ASP A 98 -0.22 -1.07 -4.50
N VAL A 99 -1.24 -0.27 -4.78
CA VAL A 99 -1.20 1.19 -4.70
C VAL A 99 -2.14 1.66 -3.60
N MET A 100 -1.59 2.25 -2.55
CA MET A 100 -2.31 2.61 -1.34
C MET A 100 -2.21 4.11 -1.04
N SER A 101 -3.32 4.71 -0.65
CA SER A 101 -3.42 6.06 -0.11
C SER A 101 -4.23 6.02 1.18
N GLY A 102 -3.62 6.46 2.27
CA GLY A 102 -4.27 6.60 3.57
C GLY A 102 -5.19 7.82 3.61
N GLY A 103 -4.79 8.90 2.92
CA GLY A 103 -5.50 10.16 2.90
C GLY A 103 -5.17 10.99 4.14
N SER A 104 -6.18 11.44 4.89
CA SER A 104 -5.99 12.29 6.07
C SER A 104 -6.24 11.50 7.36
N GLY A 105 -5.31 11.61 8.30
CA GLY A 105 -5.34 10.87 9.56
C GLY A 105 -3.97 10.28 9.84
N ASN A 106 -3.86 9.46 10.89
CA ASN A 106 -2.67 8.65 11.14
C ASN A 106 -2.96 7.20 10.76
N ASP A 107 -2.57 6.87 9.54
CA ASP A 107 -2.90 5.62 8.90
C ASP A 107 -1.88 4.53 9.21
N ARG A 108 -2.35 3.28 9.22
CA ARG A 108 -1.55 2.08 9.46
C ARG A 108 -1.62 1.18 8.22
N PHE A 109 -0.52 1.06 7.51
CA PHE A 109 -0.33 0.13 6.41
C PHE A 109 0.24 -1.18 6.96
N VAL A 110 -0.44 -2.29 6.72
CA VAL A 110 -0.14 -3.60 7.29
C VAL A 110 0.45 -4.50 6.20
N PHE A 111 1.58 -5.14 6.52
CA PHE A 111 2.32 -6.03 5.64
C PHE A 111 2.46 -7.39 6.34
N THR A 112 1.54 -8.31 6.05
CA THR A 112 1.58 -9.64 6.67
C THR A 112 2.66 -10.51 6.05
N SER A 113 3.13 -11.53 6.78
CA SER A 113 4.09 -12.49 6.22
C SER A 113 3.61 -13.22 4.96
N ALA A 114 2.30 -13.31 4.75
CA ALA A 114 1.71 -13.94 3.56
C ALA A 114 1.70 -13.00 2.35
N ALA A 115 1.73 -11.69 2.59
CA ALA A 115 1.77 -10.62 1.59
C ALA A 115 3.19 -10.37 1.06
N LEU A 116 4.22 -10.60 1.88
CA LEU A 116 5.63 -10.40 1.50
C LEU A 116 6.13 -11.48 0.52
N VAL A 117 5.81 -11.28 -0.76
CA VAL A 117 6.22 -12.17 -1.86
C VAL A 117 7.36 -11.53 -2.65
N ALA A 118 8.35 -12.35 -2.98
CA ALA A 118 9.50 -11.94 -3.79
C ALA A 118 9.06 -11.36 -5.15
N GLY A 119 9.55 -10.16 -5.46
CA GLY A 119 9.29 -9.47 -6.71
C GLY A 119 8.12 -8.48 -6.67
N ASP A 120 7.30 -8.53 -5.63
CA ASP A 120 6.20 -7.59 -5.44
C ASP A 120 6.68 -6.24 -4.88
N GLN A 121 5.95 -5.18 -5.23
CA GLN A 121 6.24 -3.83 -4.80
C GLN A 121 4.98 -3.06 -4.48
N ASP A 122 4.92 -2.50 -3.28
CA ASP A 122 3.81 -1.66 -2.85
C ASP A 122 4.19 -0.19 -2.91
N LEU A 123 3.22 0.63 -3.28
CA LEU A 123 3.33 2.08 -3.33
C LEU A 123 2.37 2.70 -2.32
N VAL A 124 2.92 3.36 -1.31
CA VAL A 124 2.15 4.26 -0.44
C VAL A 124 2.31 5.68 -0.97
N VAL A 125 1.28 6.17 -1.66
CA VAL A 125 1.36 7.38 -2.50
C VAL A 125 1.52 8.66 -1.68
N ASP A 126 0.84 8.73 -0.53
CA ASP A 126 0.70 9.94 0.29
C ASP A 126 1.31 9.78 1.68
N ALA A 127 2.30 8.88 1.80
CA ALA A 127 2.88 8.54 3.08
C ALA A 127 3.39 9.81 3.80
N LYS A 128 3.02 10.01 5.06
CA LYS A 128 3.32 11.24 5.82
C LYS A 128 3.75 10.96 7.25
N ALA A 129 4.40 11.96 7.86
CA ALA A 129 4.87 11.85 9.23
C ALA A 129 3.72 11.53 10.20
N GLY A 130 3.91 10.51 11.05
CA GLY A 130 2.91 10.02 12.00
C GLY A 130 2.21 8.71 11.57
N GLU A 131 2.28 8.36 10.29
CA GLU A 131 1.79 7.07 9.76
C GLU A 131 2.75 5.91 10.07
N ARG A 132 2.23 4.70 9.92
CA ARG A 132 2.87 3.47 10.38
C ARG A 132 2.89 2.41 9.28
N LEU A 133 4.05 1.80 9.07
CA LEU A 133 4.20 0.55 8.31
C LEU A 133 4.36 -0.58 9.32
N ASP A 134 3.36 -1.45 9.40
CA ASP A 134 3.21 -2.46 10.43
C ASP A 134 3.37 -3.85 9.83
N PHE A 135 4.24 -4.68 10.41
CA PHE A 135 4.56 -6.00 9.88
C PHE A 135 3.88 -7.09 10.72
N ASP A 136 2.55 -7.14 10.70
CA ASP A 136 1.72 -8.05 11.51
C ASP A 136 2.20 -9.52 11.44
N ALA A 137 2.62 -10.05 12.58
CA ALA A 137 3.73 -10.97 12.68
C ALA A 137 3.35 -12.46 12.67
N ALA A 138 3.97 -13.20 11.74
CA ALA A 138 4.48 -14.55 11.96
C ALA A 138 5.95 -14.75 11.53
N SER A 139 6.52 -13.82 10.72
CA SER A 139 7.86 -13.94 10.12
C SER A 139 8.89 -12.94 10.63
N GLU A 140 8.62 -12.21 11.71
CA GLU A 140 9.57 -11.21 12.24
C GLU A 140 10.88 -11.77 12.78
N SER A 141 10.92 -13.08 13.08
CA SER A 141 12.17 -13.76 13.40
C SER A 141 13.12 -13.83 12.20
N LEU A 142 12.57 -13.69 10.98
CA LEU A 142 13.30 -13.66 9.72
C LEU A 142 13.57 -12.21 9.26
N LEU A 143 12.73 -11.25 9.64
CA LEU A 143 12.98 -9.82 9.40
C LEU A 143 14.00 -9.28 10.41
N ARG A 144 15.17 -8.81 9.94
CA ARG A 144 16.30 -8.44 10.82
C ARG A 144 16.89 -7.08 10.47
N ILE A 145 17.22 -6.31 11.51
CA ILE A 145 18.03 -5.08 11.43
C ILE A 145 19.31 -5.28 12.23
N GLY A 146 20.47 -5.07 11.59
CA GLY A 146 21.77 -5.24 12.25
C GLY A 146 22.01 -6.64 12.84
N GLY A 147 21.46 -7.69 12.24
CA GLY A 147 21.55 -9.06 12.77
C GLY A 147 20.53 -9.39 13.84
N VAL A 148 19.68 -8.45 14.25
CA VAL A 148 18.70 -8.61 15.32
C VAL A 148 17.31 -8.71 14.71
N ALA A 149 16.54 -9.73 15.10
CA ALA A 149 15.15 -9.87 14.69
C ALA A 149 14.33 -8.63 15.09
N LEU A 150 13.35 -8.26 14.26
CA LEU A 150 12.51 -7.08 14.47
C LEU A 150 11.90 -7.07 15.88
N SER A 151 11.29 -8.20 16.26
CA SER A 151 10.75 -8.48 17.60
C SER A 151 11.72 -8.37 18.78
N ALA A 152 13.04 -8.37 18.54
CA ALA A 152 14.06 -8.26 19.57
C ALA A 152 14.74 -6.88 19.63
N LEU A 153 14.38 -5.98 18.71
CA LEU A 153 14.87 -4.60 18.74
C LEU A 153 14.26 -3.85 19.91
N THR A 154 14.84 -2.69 20.23
CA THR A 154 14.31 -1.77 21.23
C THR A 154 13.83 -0.50 20.55
N ALA A 155 12.94 0.25 21.21
CA ALA A 155 12.24 1.38 20.60
C ALA A 155 13.18 2.42 19.99
N ASN A 156 12.78 2.96 18.83
CA ASN A 156 13.51 3.96 18.03
C ASN A 156 14.80 3.46 17.38
N THR A 157 14.83 2.21 16.92
CA THR A 157 15.96 1.71 16.12
C THR A 157 15.88 2.30 14.72
N ALA A 158 16.95 2.95 14.26
CA ALA A 158 17.04 3.47 12.89
C ALA A 158 17.15 2.32 11.89
N VAL A 159 16.46 2.46 10.75
CA VAL A 159 16.58 1.51 9.64
C VAL A 159 17.94 1.71 8.97
N PRO A 160 18.74 0.64 8.75
CA PRO A 160 20.04 0.76 8.12
C PRO A 160 19.87 1.13 6.65
N THR A 161 20.84 1.82 6.07
CA THR A 161 20.74 2.32 4.69
C THR A 161 21.33 1.36 3.64
N PHE A 162 21.70 0.16 4.05
CA PHE A 162 22.29 -0.88 3.18
C PHE A 162 22.02 -2.26 3.75
N LEU A 163 22.09 -3.27 2.87
CA LEU A 163 21.95 -4.68 3.22
C LEU A 163 23.33 -5.35 3.37
N GLN A 164 23.41 -6.34 4.26
CA GLN A 164 24.54 -7.22 4.47
C GLN A 164 24.04 -8.66 4.58
N ALA A 165 24.52 -9.51 3.68
CA ALA A 165 24.14 -10.92 3.58
C ALA A 165 24.21 -11.64 4.92
N GLY A 166 23.14 -12.34 5.31
CA GLY A 166 23.07 -13.09 6.55
C GLY A 166 22.90 -12.24 7.82
N VAL A 167 22.92 -10.91 7.71
CA VAL A 167 22.93 -10.00 8.86
C VAL A 167 21.71 -9.09 8.84
N THR A 168 21.46 -8.37 7.74
CA THR A 168 20.35 -7.42 7.67
C THR A 168 19.43 -7.78 6.52
N ASN A 169 18.15 -7.91 6.80
CA ASN A 169 17.13 -8.21 5.80
C ASN A 169 16.19 -7.02 5.57
N VAL A 170 16.29 -5.96 6.37
CA VAL A 170 15.46 -4.76 6.22
C VAL A 170 16.39 -3.55 6.15
N ALA A 171 16.25 -2.74 5.10
CA ALA A 171 17.05 -1.54 4.88
C ALA A 171 16.26 -0.43 4.18
N GLN A 172 16.68 0.82 4.35
CA GLN A 172 16.20 1.95 3.57
C GLN A 172 17.18 2.23 2.42
N ILE A 173 16.78 1.91 1.19
CA ILE A 173 17.59 2.07 -0.01
C ILE A 173 16.88 3.06 -0.94
N ASP A 174 17.59 4.09 -1.39
CA ASP A 174 17.05 5.17 -2.23
C ASP A 174 15.77 5.81 -1.67
N GLY A 175 15.68 5.94 -0.33
CA GLY A 175 14.52 6.52 0.35
C GLY A 175 13.36 5.56 0.61
N HIS A 176 13.41 4.34 0.08
CA HIS A 176 12.35 3.34 0.20
C HIS A 176 12.72 2.20 1.14
N LEU A 177 11.72 1.52 1.70
CA LEU A 177 11.95 0.35 2.54
C LEU A 177 12.10 -0.89 1.66
N VAL A 178 13.18 -1.62 1.85
CA VAL A 178 13.49 -2.85 1.12
C VAL A 178 13.59 -3.99 2.13
N ILE A 179 13.04 -5.14 1.74
CA ILE A 179 13.08 -6.38 2.50
C ILE A 179 13.75 -7.44 1.64
N ASP A 180 14.97 -7.79 2.03
CA ASP A 180 15.77 -8.87 1.45
C ASP A 180 15.23 -10.22 1.94
N LEU A 181 14.49 -10.89 1.06
CA LEU A 181 13.79 -12.14 1.39
C LEU A 181 14.69 -13.36 1.15
N ASN A 182 15.68 -13.26 0.27
CA ASN A 182 16.60 -14.35 -0.04
C ASN A 182 17.88 -14.35 0.85
N ASN A 183 18.08 -13.26 1.59
CA ASN A 183 19.18 -12.99 2.52
C ASN A 183 20.58 -13.00 1.88
N ASP A 184 20.68 -12.60 0.61
CA ASP A 184 21.94 -12.52 -0.12
C ASP A 184 22.66 -11.16 0.03
N GLY A 185 22.01 -10.20 0.68
CA GLY A 185 22.56 -8.88 0.95
C GLY A 185 22.56 -7.93 -0.24
N LEU A 186 21.92 -8.31 -1.35
CA LEU A 186 21.64 -7.45 -2.49
C LEU A 186 20.17 -7.06 -2.46
N TYR A 187 19.87 -5.90 -3.04
CA TYR A 187 18.49 -5.61 -3.41
C TYR A 187 18.31 -5.98 -4.89
N ASP A 188 17.49 -6.98 -5.15
CA ASP A 188 17.04 -7.32 -6.49
C ASP A 188 15.51 -7.37 -6.56
N THR A 189 14.95 -6.75 -7.60
CA THR A 189 13.50 -6.58 -7.74
C THR A 189 12.77 -7.89 -8.04
N ALA A 190 13.45 -9.04 -8.12
CA ALA A 190 12.84 -10.32 -8.46
C ALA A 190 12.75 -11.26 -7.25
N ASN A 191 13.65 -11.11 -6.29
CA ASN A 191 13.75 -11.93 -5.09
C ASN A 191 13.37 -11.17 -3.83
N ASP A 192 13.31 -9.84 -3.89
CA ASP A 192 13.03 -9.00 -2.73
C ASP A 192 11.72 -8.24 -2.86
N TYR A 193 11.30 -7.67 -1.74
CA TYR A 193 10.09 -6.87 -1.63
C TYR A 193 10.43 -5.42 -1.35
N LYS A 194 9.70 -4.49 -1.97
CA LYS A 194 9.93 -3.05 -1.80
C LYS A 194 8.64 -2.33 -1.45
N ILE A 195 8.71 -1.48 -0.43
CA ILE A 195 7.66 -0.52 -0.11
C ILE A 195 8.17 0.86 -0.50
N ILE A 196 7.55 1.41 -1.53
CA ILE A 196 7.81 2.72 -2.08
C ILE A 196 7.00 3.73 -1.28
N ILE A 197 7.71 4.62 -0.62
CA ILE A 197 7.17 5.80 0.05
C ILE A 197 7.75 7.07 -0.60
N PRO A 198 7.13 8.25 -0.41
CA PRO A 198 7.65 9.52 -0.91
C PRO A 198 9.07 9.82 -0.39
N ASP A 199 9.87 10.48 -1.22
CA ASP A 199 11.25 10.83 -0.91
C ASP A 199 11.37 11.76 0.31
N GLY A 200 12.48 11.63 1.04
CA GLY A 200 12.83 12.52 2.15
C GLY A 200 12.23 12.14 3.50
N LEU A 201 11.50 11.03 3.57
CA LEU A 201 10.94 10.48 4.80
C LEU A 201 11.96 9.59 5.54
N SER A 202 11.97 9.71 6.86
CA SER A 202 12.79 8.85 7.72
C SER A 202 11.95 7.71 8.29
N LEU A 203 12.52 6.51 8.37
CA LEU A 203 11.88 5.36 8.99
C LEU A 203 12.58 5.01 10.30
N ARG A 204 11.79 4.74 11.33
CA ARG A 204 12.27 4.26 12.63
C ARG A 204 11.40 3.10 13.08
N TYR A 205 12.04 2.03 13.52
CA TYR A 205 11.32 0.92 14.13
C TYR A 205 10.98 1.22 15.59
N ASP A 206 9.71 1.05 15.97
CA ASP A 206 9.22 1.11 17.33
C ASP A 206 8.87 -0.29 17.84
N ALA A 207 9.82 -0.88 18.59
CA ALA A 207 9.66 -2.19 19.20
C ALA A 207 8.53 -2.29 20.25
N GLY A 208 8.05 -1.17 20.78
CA GLY A 208 6.94 -1.19 21.75
C GLY A 208 5.59 -1.46 21.09
N ALA A 209 5.49 -1.22 19.78
CA ALA A 209 4.23 -1.28 19.05
C ALA A 209 4.33 -2.00 17.69
N ASP A 210 5.51 -2.52 17.37
CA ASP A 210 5.77 -3.45 16.26
C ASP A 210 5.53 -2.89 14.86
N TRP A 211 5.89 -1.61 14.68
CA TRP A 211 5.78 -0.93 13.39
C TRP A 211 6.95 0.01 13.14
N PHE A 212 7.14 0.38 11.87
CA PHE A 212 7.96 1.50 11.47
C PHE A 212 7.12 2.76 11.49
N VAL A 213 7.61 3.79 12.17
CA VAL A 213 7.03 5.12 12.19
C VAL A 213 7.70 5.96 11.11
N ILE A 214 6.88 6.62 10.29
CA ILE A 214 7.32 7.60 9.29
C ILE A 214 7.51 8.94 10.01
N GLY A 215 8.70 9.55 9.85
CA GLY A 215 9.08 10.81 10.50
C GLY A 215 9.75 11.81 9.57
#